data_AF-A0A3R9S3L2-F1
#
_entry.id   AF-A0A3R9S3L2-F1
#
_cell.length_a   1.000
_cell.length_b   1.000
_cell.length_c   1.000
_cell.angle_alpha   90.00
_cell.angle_beta   90.00
_cell.angle_gamma   90.00
#
_symmetry.space_group_name_H-M   'P 1'
#
loop_
_entity.id
_entity.type
_entity.pdbx_description
1 polymer ?
#
loop_
_entity_poly.entity_id
_entity_poly.type
_entity_poly.pdbx_seq_one_letter_code
_entity_poly.pdbx_strand_id
1 'polypeptide(L)'
;MGNFKFYAQIPEAAYRAQELFFQLGYVWHDTKCQTPMTFDKPCWYSSFEDGDLTCDKTDVNHAHLEVTLQKLQEMVVLKRNDVKDANVTDGTHFSLYQASDNRLYFYAESANEWIISDLSGDEKTLAKLKPINQNQDQGLISGAEALRALADGKSIEWQDDNGIWWPLGVGWTWNQIVNSLNGIQALRLKPQTIKLELEIPAPFEPKTGEMYWFISPFFSTGYDHCTFSNDIADKLHIQYGAWRLEEEMKQVAAAWRKGIKVLNNA
;
A
#
# COMPACT_ATOMS: atom_id res chain seq x y z
N MET A 1 -16.96 -2.14 24.34
CA MET A 1 -17.30 -2.38 22.92
C MET A 1 -18.42 -1.42 22.53
N GLY A 2 -18.69 -1.20 21.26
CA GLY A 2 -19.72 -0.24 20.79
C GLY A 2 -20.82 -0.88 19.95
N ASN A 3 -21.89 -0.12 19.73
CA ASN A 3 -23.04 -0.50 18.90
C ASN A 3 -22.84 0.00 17.47
N PHE A 4 -22.31 -0.86 16.60
CA PHE A 4 -22.02 -0.55 15.20
C PHE A 4 -22.91 -1.38 14.28
N LYS A 5 -23.13 -0.89 13.06
CA LYS A 5 -23.72 -1.67 11.98
C LYS A 5 -22.91 -1.53 10.69
N PHE A 6 -22.89 -2.59 9.89
CA PHE A 6 -22.20 -2.63 8.61
C PHE A 6 -23.05 -3.35 7.57
N TYR A 7 -23.26 -2.73 6.41
CA TYR A 7 -23.95 -3.36 5.30
C TYR A 7 -22.97 -4.03 4.34
N ALA A 8 -22.98 -5.36 4.31
CA ALA A 8 -22.21 -6.13 3.36
C ALA A 8 -23.03 -6.34 2.07
N GLN A 9 -22.64 -5.66 1.00
CA GLN A 9 -23.28 -5.80 -0.31
C GLN A 9 -22.79 -7.03 -1.09
N ILE A 10 -21.57 -7.48 -0.80
CA ILE A 10 -20.90 -8.57 -1.49
C ILE A 10 -20.27 -9.54 -0.47
N PRO A 11 -20.11 -10.83 -0.80
CA PRO A 11 -19.53 -11.83 0.10
C PRO A 11 -18.13 -11.48 0.65
N GLU A 12 -17.31 -10.78 -0.13
CA GLU A 12 -15.96 -10.35 0.23
C GLU A 12 -15.99 -9.34 1.39
N ALA A 13 -16.88 -8.35 1.28
CA ALA A 13 -17.10 -7.34 2.31
C ALA A 13 -17.70 -7.96 3.58
N ALA A 14 -18.59 -8.94 3.43
CA ALA A 14 -19.15 -9.71 4.54
C ALA A 14 -18.07 -10.47 5.32
N TYR A 15 -17.24 -11.26 4.63
CA TYR A 15 -16.15 -12.00 5.25
C TYR A 15 -15.17 -11.06 5.97
N ARG A 16 -14.77 -9.98 5.30
CA ARG A 16 -13.80 -9.04 5.88
C ARG A 16 -14.35 -8.32 7.11
N ALA A 17 -15.61 -7.89 7.08
CA ALA A 17 -16.24 -7.25 8.23
C ALA A 17 -16.23 -8.18 9.45
N GLN A 18 -16.55 -9.46 9.28
CA GLN A 18 -16.50 -10.45 10.36
C GLN A 18 -15.10 -10.56 10.98
N GLU A 19 -14.05 -10.71 10.16
CA GLU A 19 -12.67 -10.77 10.66
C GLU A 19 -12.29 -9.53 11.48
N LEU A 20 -12.73 -8.35 11.04
CA LEU A 20 -12.46 -7.09 11.72
C LEU A 20 -13.23 -7.02 13.05
N PHE A 21 -14.51 -7.40 13.07
CA PHE A 21 -15.27 -7.50 14.32
C PHE A 21 -14.65 -8.51 15.29
N PHE A 22 -14.15 -9.65 14.82
CA PHE A 22 -13.47 -10.63 15.68
C PHE A 22 -12.17 -10.10 16.27
N GLN A 23 -11.36 -9.37 15.47
CA GLN A 23 -10.18 -8.67 15.99
C GLN A 23 -10.56 -7.59 17.01
N LEU A 24 -11.70 -6.92 16.80
CA LEU A 24 -12.31 -6.03 17.79
C LEU A 24 -12.87 -6.75 19.02
N GLY A 25 -12.84 -8.08 19.05
CA GLY A 25 -13.18 -8.92 20.19
C GLY A 25 -14.65 -9.32 20.23
N TYR A 26 -15.42 -9.02 19.19
CA TYR A 26 -16.78 -9.49 19.07
C TYR A 26 -16.81 -11.00 18.79
N VAL A 27 -17.92 -11.64 19.14
CA VAL A 27 -18.21 -13.04 18.85
C VAL A 27 -19.61 -13.16 18.30
N TRP A 28 -19.88 -14.21 17.53
CA TRP A 28 -21.23 -14.49 17.07
C TRP A 28 -22.19 -14.68 18.25
N HIS A 29 -23.36 -14.03 18.21
CA HIS A 29 -24.36 -14.13 19.28
C HIS A 29 -24.77 -15.59 19.56
N ASP A 30 -25.09 -16.34 18.50
CA ASP A 30 -25.64 -17.69 18.60
C ASP A 30 -24.61 -18.74 19.01
N THR A 31 -23.41 -18.69 18.41
CA THR A 31 -22.38 -19.72 18.57
C THR A 31 -21.30 -19.35 19.58
N LYS A 32 -21.20 -18.07 19.97
CA LYS A 32 -20.13 -17.50 20.80
C LYS A 32 -18.72 -17.80 20.28
N CYS A 33 -18.58 -17.98 18.96
CA CYS A 33 -17.29 -18.23 18.31
C CYS A 33 -16.91 -17.09 17.37
N GLN A 34 -15.67 -17.14 16.89
CA GLN A 34 -15.10 -16.18 15.93
C GLN A 34 -14.82 -16.84 14.57
N THR A 35 -15.56 -17.90 14.25
CA THR A 35 -15.45 -18.57 12.95
C THR A 35 -16.25 -17.78 11.92
N PRO A 36 -15.62 -17.28 10.83
CA PRO A 36 -16.37 -16.60 9.79
C PRO A 36 -17.42 -17.50 9.16
N MET A 37 -18.62 -16.96 8.95
CA MET A 37 -19.72 -17.59 8.26
C MET A 37 -19.81 -17.08 6.83
N THR A 38 -20.19 -17.96 5.91
CA THR A 38 -20.40 -17.62 4.49
C THR A 38 -21.83 -17.14 4.26
N PHE A 39 -21.97 -15.98 3.64
CA PHE A 39 -23.26 -15.43 3.22
C PHE A 39 -23.23 -15.15 1.72
N ASP A 40 -24.21 -15.69 1.00
CA ASP A 40 -24.37 -15.59 -0.46
C ASP A 40 -25.20 -14.36 -0.89
N LYS A 41 -25.79 -13.66 0.08
CA LYS A 41 -26.67 -12.52 -0.13
C LYS A 41 -26.23 -11.33 0.71
N PRO A 42 -26.58 -10.10 0.29
CA PRO A 42 -26.34 -8.92 1.10
C PRO A 42 -26.96 -9.05 2.48
N CYS A 43 -26.22 -8.61 3.50
CA CYS A 43 -26.63 -8.72 4.90
C CYS A 43 -26.12 -7.55 5.73
N TRP A 44 -26.81 -7.29 6.82
CA TRP A 44 -26.47 -6.30 7.83
C TRP A 44 -25.83 -6.98 9.03
N TYR A 45 -24.63 -6.56 9.38
CA TYR A 45 -23.98 -6.93 10.63
C TYR A 45 -24.30 -5.90 11.68
N SER A 46 -24.62 -6.33 12.89
CA SER A 46 -24.83 -5.44 14.04
C SER A 46 -24.03 -5.94 15.23
N SER A 47 -23.27 -5.06 15.85
CA SER A 47 -22.49 -5.35 17.04
C SER A 47 -23.13 -4.73 18.28
N PHE A 48 -22.89 -5.31 19.44
CA PHE A 48 -23.50 -4.89 20.71
C PHE A 48 -22.44 -4.65 21.81
N GLU A 49 -22.77 -3.82 22.80
CA GLU A 49 -21.86 -3.47 23.91
C GLU A 49 -21.36 -4.68 24.72
N ASP A 50 -22.15 -5.74 24.78
CA ASP A 50 -21.83 -7.01 25.44
C ASP A 50 -20.85 -7.89 24.65
N GLY A 51 -20.46 -7.47 23.45
CA GLY A 51 -19.51 -8.18 22.59
C GLY A 51 -20.14 -9.12 21.58
N ASP A 52 -21.47 -9.10 21.45
CA ASP A 52 -22.15 -9.91 20.44
C ASP A 52 -22.14 -9.27 19.05
N LEU A 53 -22.11 -10.14 18.05
CA LEU A 53 -22.27 -9.84 16.63
C LEU A 53 -23.45 -10.64 16.08
N THR A 54 -24.38 -9.98 15.40
CA THR A 54 -25.50 -10.59 14.69
C THR A 54 -25.44 -10.27 13.19
N CYS A 55 -26.13 -11.07 12.39
CA CYS A 55 -26.27 -10.90 10.95
C CYS A 55 -27.74 -11.02 10.55
N ASP A 56 -28.28 -9.99 9.91
CA ASP A 56 -29.69 -9.86 9.56
C ASP A 56 -29.86 -9.55 8.06
N LYS A 57 -30.96 -10.00 7.45
CA LYS A 57 -31.26 -9.72 6.02
C LYS A 57 -31.69 -8.28 5.77
N THR A 58 -32.18 -7.62 6.81
CA THR A 58 -32.69 -6.25 6.79
C THR A 58 -32.02 -5.48 7.92
N ASP A 59 -31.94 -4.15 7.79
CA ASP A 59 -31.50 -3.32 8.91
C ASP A 59 -32.56 -3.39 10.01
N VAL A 60 -32.26 -4.09 11.10
CA VAL A 60 -33.13 -4.21 12.28
C VAL A 60 -32.67 -3.31 13.43
N ASN A 61 -31.44 -2.79 13.36
CA ASN A 61 -30.79 -2.01 14.41
C ASN A 61 -30.50 -0.59 13.92
N HIS A 62 -31.56 0.14 13.53
CA HIS A 62 -31.45 1.45 12.90
C HIS A 62 -30.65 2.48 13.71
N ALA A 63 -30.67 2.38 15.04
CA ALA A 63 -29.98 3.27 15.95
C ALA A 63 -28.46 3.02 16.05
N HIS A 64 -27.95 1.90 15.54
CA HIS A 64 -26.52 1.61 15.55
C HIS A 64 -25.76 2.51 14.58
N LEU A 65 -24.52 2.86 14.94
CA LEU A 65 -23.67 3.68 14.10
C LEU A 65 -23.23 2.87 12.88
N GLU A 66 -23.61 3.35 11.69
CA GLU A 66 -23.14 2.75 10.44
C GLU A 66 -21.66 3.05 10.24
N VAL A 67 -20.87 1.99 10.06
CA VAL A 67 -19.43 2.08 9.84
C VAL A 67 -19.07 1.56 8.46
N THR A 68 -18.03 2.13 7.87
CA THR A 68 -17.43 1.59 6.64
C THR A 68 -16.42 0.50 6.97
N LEU A 69 -16.03 -0.29 5.96
CA LEU A 69 -14.98 -1.29 6.12
C LEU A 69 -13.65 -0.66 6.52
N GLN A 70 -13.34 0.50 5.95
CA GLN A 70 -12.18 1.31 6.32
C GLN A 70 -12.23 1.73 7.79
N LYS A 71 -13.39 2.17 8.30
CA LYS A 71 -13.53 2.56 9.70
C LYS A 71 -13.34 1.38 10.65
N LEU A 72 -13.87 0.21 10.31
CA LEU A 72 -13.63 -1.02 11.08
C LEU A 72 -12.14 -1.38 11.13
N GLN A 73 -11.43 -1.22 10.01
CA GLN A 73 -9.98 -1.47 9.93
C GLN A 73 -9.18 -0.51 10.82
N GLU A 74 -9.53 0.78 10.83
CA GLU A 74 -8.93 1.78 11.72
C GLU A 74 -9.14 1.42 13.18
N MET A 75 -10.36 1.01 13.54
CA MET A 75 -10.67 0.59 14.91
C MET A 75 -9.81 -0.60 15.34
N VAL A 76 -9.56 -1.56 14.45
CA VAL A 76 -8.68 -2.70 14.73
C VAL A 76 -7.24 -2.25 14.97
N VAL A 77 -6.72 -1.35 14.13
CA VAL A 77 -5.37 -0.78 14.29
C VAL A 77 -5.23 -0.11 15.67
N LEU A 78 -6.18 0.76 16.01
CA LEU A 78 -6.16 1.48 17.27
C LEU A 78 -6.32 0.54 18.47
N LYS A 79 -7.09 -0.55 18.35
CA LYS A 79 -7.24 -1.54 19.42
C LYS A 79 -5.98 -2.39 19.61
N ARG A 80 -5.30 -2.76 18.51
CA ARG A 80 -4.11 -3.62 18.57
C ARG A 80 -2.96 -2.95 19.33
N ASN A 81 -2.89 -1.62 19.28
CA ASN A 81 -1.82 -0.85 19.94
C ASN A 81 -0.44 -1.39 19.54
N ASP A 82 -0.20 -1.54 18.23
CA ASP A 82 1.09 -1.91 17.69
C ASP A 82 1.70 -0.72 16.94
N VAL A 83 2.88 -0.30 17.38
CA VAL A 83 3.66 0.79 16.77
C VAL A 83 3.93 0.57 15.28
N LYS A 84 3.96 -0.69 14.84
CA LYS A 84 4.17 -1.07 13.43
C LYS A 84 3.00 -0.66 12.52
N ASP A 85 1.87 -0.27 13.10
CA ASP A 85 0.71 0.20 12.34
C ASP A 85 0.81 1.66 11.89
N ALA A 86 1.89 2.36 12.25
CA ALA A 86 2.16 3.70 11.74
C ALA A 86 2.08 3.75 10.20
N ASN A 87 1.35 4.73 9.67
CA ASN A 87 1.10 4.89 8.24
C ASN A 87 1.58 6.24 7.68
N VAL A 88 1.98 7.18 8.54
CA VAL A 88 2.47 8.51 8.16
C VAL A 88 3.65 8.91 9.03
N THR A 89 4.48 9.82 8.52
CA THR A 89 5.59 10.43 9.23
C THR A 89 5.63 11.93 8.94
N ASP A 90 5.96 12.73 9.93
CA ASP A 90 6.25 14.15 9.79
C ASP A 90 7.76 14.42 9.60
N GLY A 91 8.57 13.37 9.46
CA GLY A 91 10.03 13.44 9.41
C GLY A 91 10.71 13.52 10.77
N THR A 92 9.95 13.45 11.86
CA THR A 92 10.47 13.30 13.23
C THR A 92 10.52 11.83 13.65
N HIS A 93 10.90 11.57 14.90
CA HIS A 93 11.01 10.22 15.46
C HIS A 93 9.68 9.62 15.95
N PHE A 94 8.56 10.34 15.84
CA PHE A 94 7.28 9.82 16.30
C PHE A 94 6.64 8.88 15.28
N SER A 95 6.17 7.72 15.77
CA SER A 95 5.28 6.83 15.02
C SER A 95 3.87 7.41 14.99
N LEU A 96 3.38 7.73 13.79
CA LEU A 96 2.10 8.40 13.60
C LEU A 96 1.14 7.54 12.78
N TYR A 97 -0.13 7.57 13.18
CA TYR A 97 -1.23 6.96 12.46
C TYR A 97 -2.29 8.02 12.12
N GLN A 98 -2.54 8.24 10.84
CA GLN A 98 -3.63 9.09 10.36
C GLN A 98 -4.83 8.23 9.94
N ALA A 99 -5.97 8.47 10.58
CA ALA A 99 -7.25 7.87 10.22
C ALA A 99 -7.93 8.62 9.06
N SER A 100 -8.90 7.99 8.40
CA SER A 100 -9.64 8.58 7.26
C SER A 100 -10.43 9.84 7.60
N ASP A 101 -10.79 10.02 8.87
CA ASP A 101 -11.46 11.22 9.38
C ASP A 101 -10.47 12.35 9.76
N ASN A 102 -9.23 12.28 9.25
CA ASN A 102 -8.14 13.22 9.51
C ASN A 102 -7.71 13.31 10.98
N ARG A 103 -8.13 12.36 11.82
CA ARG A 103 -7.59 12.24 13.17
C ARG A 103 -6.19 11.69 13.13
N LEU A 104 -5.30 12.36 13.85
CA LEU A 104 -3.90 11.96 13.96
C LEU A 104 -3.66 11.36 15.34
N TYR A 105 -3.04 10.18 15.35
CA TYR A 105 -2.65 9.47 16.55
C TYR A 105 -1.13 9.38 16.60
N PHE A 106 -0.55 9.53 17.78
CA PHE A 106 0.85 9.22 18.04
C PHE A 106 0.94 8.02 18.96
N TYR A 107 1.97 7.20 18.78
CA TYR A 107 2.19 6.06 19.65
C TYR A 107 2.92 6.48 20.92
N ALA A 108 2.30 6.29 22.08
CA ALA A 108 2.91 6.58 23.36
C ALA A 108 3.65 5.35 23.90
N GLU A 109 4.95 5.25 23.65
CA GLU A 109 5.78 4.09 24.04
C GLU A 109 5.68 3.75 25.54
N SER A 110 5.56 4.76 26.40
CA SER A 110 5.44 4.60 27.85
C SER A 110 4.16 3.88 28.29
N ALA A 111 3.09 4.02 27.52
CA ALA A 111 1.78 3.43 27.81
C ALA A 111 1.44 2.26 26.87
N ASN A 112 2.27 2.07 25.83
CA ASN A 112 2.09 1.08 24.77
C ASN A 112 0.69 1.17 24.13
N GLU A 113 0.29 2.40 23.79
CA GLU A 113 -1.03 2.70 23.22
C GLU A 113 -0.99 3.86 22.22
N TRP A 114 -1.98 3.89 21.33
CA TRP A 114 -2.25 5.02 20.44
C TRP A 114 -3.01 6.12 21.18
N ILE A 115 -2.45 7.33 21.20
CA ILE A 115 -3.09 8.51 21.80
C ILE A 115 -3.41 9.52 20.70
N ILE A 116 -4.60 10.14 20.79
CA ILE A 116 -4.97 11.21 19.86
C ILE A 116 -4.06 12.42 20.05
N SER A 117 -3.51 12.93 18.95
CA SER A 117 -2.65 14.11 18.95
C SER A 117 -3.48 15.39 19.06
N ASP A 118 -2.96 16.40 19.77
CA ASP A 118 -3.53 17.76 19.79
C ASP A 118 -3.52 18.43 18.41
N LEU A 119 -2.73 17.91 17.46
CA LEU A 119 -2.64 18.36 16.08
C LEU A 119 -3.67 17.69 15.15
N SER A 120 -4.53 16.83 15.71
CA SER A 120 -5.61 16.17 14.99
C SER A 120 -6.53 17.21 14.34
N GLY A 121 -6.71 17.10 13.02
CA GLY A 121 -7.52 18.05 12.23
C GLY A 121 -6.82 19.37 11.86
N ASP A 122 -5.56 19.61 12.24
CA ASP A 122 -4.81 20.78 11.76
C ASP A 122 -4.34 20.56 10.31
N GLU A 123 -5.04 21.18 9.36
CA GLU A 123 -4.78 21.03 7.92
C GLU A 123 -3.32 21.33 7.54
N LYS A 124 -2.67 22.28 8.21
CA LYS A 124 -1.27 22.64 7.94
C LYS A 124 -0.29 21.55 8.36
N THR A 125 -0.56 20.86 9.46
CA THR A 125 0.23 19.72 9.91
C THR A 125 -0.02 18.52 9.00
N LEU A 126 -1.28 18.22 8.71
CA LEU A 126 -1.66 17.10 7.85
C LEU A 126 -1.05 17.21 6.44
N ALA A 127 -0.97 18.43 5.88
CA ALA A 127 -0.35 18.68 4.57
C ALA A 127 1.16 18.42 4.52
N LYS A 128 1.84 18.34 5.68
CA LYS A 128 3.29 18.06 5.78
C LYS A 128 3.59 16.58 6.01
N LEU A 129 2.58 15.79 6.39
CA LEU A 129 2.74 14.36 6.61
C LEU A 129 3.08 13.68 5.30
N LYS A 130 4.04 12.76 5.37
CA LYS A 130 4.41 11.89 4.27
C LYS A 130 3.92 10.49 4.61
N PRO A 131 3.28 9.78 3.66
CA PRO A 131 2.98 8.37 3.85
C PRO A 131 4.26 7.62 4.20
N ILE A 132 4.19 6.77 5.22
CA ILE A 132 5.20 5.73 5.37
C ILE A 132 4.87 4.74 4.27
N ASN A 133 5.72 4.69 3.24
CA ASN A 133 5.78 3.50 2.40
C ASN A 133 6.20 2.40 3.36
N GLN A 134 5.22 1.66 3.89
CA GLN A 134 5.50 0.31 4.32
C GLN A 134 5.99 -0.35 3.04
N ASN A 135 7.31 -0.46 2.91
CA ASN A 135 7.91 -1.38 1.97
C ASN A 135 7.31 -2.73 2.35
N GLN A 136 6.17 -3.06 1.74
CA GLN A 136 5.88 -4.42 1.43
C GLN A 136 7.00 -4.76 0.47
N ASP A 137 8.15 -5.17 1.04
CA ASP A 137 9.23 -5.81 0.32
C ASP A 137 8.56 -6.69 -0.73
N GLN A 138 9.06 -6.61 -1.96
CA GLN A 138 8.61 -7.42 -3.11
C GLN A 138 8.89 -8.91 -2.84
N GLY A 139 8.18 -9.45 -1.85
CA GLY A 139 8.37 -10.70 -1.16
C GLY A 139 7.01 -11.33 -0.90
N LEU A 140 7.06 -12.59 -0.48
CA LEU A 140 5.87 -13.39 -0.31
C LEU A 140 4.92 -12.74 0.71
N ILE A 141 3.65 -12.63 0.36
CA ILE A 141 2.59 -12.18 1.25
C ILE A 141 1.88 -13.38 1.86
N SER A 142 1.39 -13.26 3.09
CA SER A 142 0.54 -14.27 3.72
C SER A 142 -0.85 -14.34 3.06
N GLY A 143 -1.59 -15.43 3.29
CA GLY A 143 -2.98 -15.54 2.81
C GLY A 143 -3.90 -14.42 3.31
N ALA A 144 -3.70 -13.95 4.56
CA ALA A 144 -4.43 -12.81 5.11
C ALA A 144 -4.06 -11.49 4.41
N GLU A 145 -2.79 -11.29 4.07
CA GLU A 145 -2.34 -10.15 3.26
C GLU A 145 -2.87 -10.21 1.83
N ALA A 146 -3.00 -11.41 1.28
CA ALA A 146 -3.60 -11.60 -0.02
C ALA A 146 -5.10 -11.24 -0.02
N LEU A 147 -5.85 -11.65 1.00
CA LEU A 147 -7.25 -11.24 1.15
C LEU A 147 -7.39 -9.71 1.29
N ARG A 148 -6.50 -9.07 2.07
CA ARG A 148 -6.44 -7.60 2.18
C ARG A 148 -6.20 -6.93 0.84
N ALA A 149 -5.19 -7.39 0.10
CA ALA A 149 -4.84 -6.81 -1.18
C ALA A 149 -5.93 -7.00 -2.24
N LEU A 150 -6.62 -8.16 -2.28
CA LEU A 150 -7.78 -8.36 -3.14
C LEU A 150 -8.92 -7.39 -2.81
N ALA A 151 -9.19 -7.15 -1.51
CA ALA A 151 -10.20 -6.19 -1.07
C ALA A 151 -9.85 -4.74 -1.45
N ASP A 152 -8.56 -4.40 -1.45
CA ASP A 152 -8.04 -3.10 -1.92
C ASP A 152 -8.05 -2.99 -3.47
N GLY A 153 -8.57 -3.99 -4.20
CA GLY A 153 -8.59 -4.04 -5.66
C GLY A 153 -7.22 -4.30 -6.29
N LYS A 154 -6.24 -4.76 -5.52
CA LYS A 154 -4.90 -5.10 -6.03
C LYS A 154 -4.92 -6.52 -6.62
N SER A 155 -4.12 -6.71 -7.66
CA SER A 155 -3.92 -8.03 -8.29
C SER A 155 -2.89 -8.85 -7.51
N ILE A 156 -3.14 -10.16 -7.40
CA ILE A 156 -2.31 -11.09 -6.65
C ILE A 156 -1.90 -12.24 -7.55
N GLU A 157 -0.72 -12.79 -7.33
CA GLU A 157 -0.24 -14.01 -7.98
C GLU A 157 0.08 -15.08 -6.93
N TRP A 158 -0.14 -16.33 -7.30
CA TRP A 158 0.29 -17.50 -6.54
C TRP A 158 1.31 -18.30 -7.36
N GLN A 159 2.23 -18.99 -6.70
CA GLN A 159 3.23 -19.82 -7.36
C GLN A 159 2.80 -21.29 -7.37
N ASP A 160 2.88 -21.94 -8.52
CA ASP A 160 2.69 -23.38 -8.64
C ASP A 160 3.95 -24.17 -8.25
N ASP A 161 3.83 -25.50 -8.19
CA ASP A 161 4.94 -26.40 -7.81
C ASP A 161 6.13 -26.34 -8.79
N ASN A 162 5.94 -25.83 -10.01
CA ASN A 162 6.99 -25.64 -11.01
C ASN A 162 7.66 -24.26 -10.91
N GLY A 163 7.25 -23.44 -9.94
CA GLY A 163 7.77 -22.11 -9.73
C GLY A 163 7.15 -21.03 -10.62
N ILE A 164 6.08 -21.33 -11.37
CA ILE A 164 5.40 -20.40 -12.27
C ILE A 164 4.35 -19.60 -11.49
N TRP A 165 4.30 -18.28 -11.77
CA TRP A 165 3.35 -17.37 -11.14
C TRP A 165 2.06 -17.25 -11.96
N TRP A 166 0.94 -17.48 -11.29
CA TRP A 166 -0.40 -17.42 -11.88
C TRP A 166 -1.25 -16.37 -11.17
N PRO A 167 -2.10 -15.62 -11.90
CA PRO A 167 -3.00 -14.66 -11.27
C PRO A 167 -4.01 -15.38 -10.40
N LEU A 168 -4.11 -14.95 -9.14
CA LEU A 168 -5.09 -15.45 -8.19
C LEU A 168 -6.47 -14.86 -8.52
N GLY A 169 -7.49 -15.72 -8.61
CA GLY A 169 -8.88 -15.30 -8.75
C GLY A 169 -9.42 -15.11 -10.16
N VAL A 170 -8.63 -15.33 -11.23
CA VAL A 170 -9.17 -15.30 -12.60
C VAL A 170 -10.05 -16.53 -12.84
N GLY A 171 -11.36 -16.32 -12.84
CA GLY A 171 -12.37 -17.36 -13.08
C GLY A 171 -12.71 -18.24 -11.86
N TRP A 172 -12.26 -17.85 -10.66
CA TRP A 172 -12.54 -18.60 -9.42
C TRP A 172 -13.61 -17.88 -8.60
N THR A 173 -14.48 -18.65 -7.96
CA THR A 173 -15.40 -18.14 -6.94
C THR A 173 -14.64 -17.79 -5.66
N TRP A 174 -15.18 -16.87 -4.87
CA TRP A 174 -14.57 -16.47 -3.59
C TRP A 174 -14.31 -17.65 -2.65
N ASN A 175 -15.26 -18.58 -2.56
CA ASN A 175 -15.10 -19.79 -1.75
C ASN A 175 -13.92 -20.65 -2.22
N GLN A 176 -13.65 -20.71 -3.54
CA GLN A 176 -12.47 -21.40 -4.06
C GLN A 176 -11.19 -20.66 -3.67
N ILE A 177 -11.16 -19.33 -3.76
CA ILE A 177 -10.00 -18.53 -3.35
C ILE A 177 -9.69 -18.75 -1.86
N VAL A 178 -10.68 -18.56 -0.98
CA VAL A 178 -10.51 -18.71 0.48
C VAL A 178 -10.06 -20.12 0.85
N ASN A 179 -10.67 -21.16 0.24
CA ASN A 179 -10.29 -22.55 0.50
C ASN A 179 -8.89 -22.88 -0.01
N SER A 180 -8.45 -22.29 -1.12
CA SER A 180 -7.14 -22.52 -1.71
C SER A 180 -6.01 -21.76 -1.00
N LEU A 181 -6.29 -20.59 -0.41
CA LEU A 181 -5.28 -19.79 0.28
C LEU A 181 -4.62 -20.51 1.46
N ASN A 182 -5.32 -21.44 2.10
CA ASN A 182 -4.75 -22.27 3.17
C ASN A 182 -3.73 -23.32 2.67
N GLY A 183 -3.66 -23.57 1.36
CA GLY A 183 -2.74 -24.55 0.75
C GLY A 183 -1.64 -23.95 -0.15
N ILE A 184 -1.69 -22.64 -0.43
CA ILE A 184 -0.72 -21.98 -1.30
C ILE A 184 0.51 -21.58 -0.47
N GLN A 185 1.69 -22.07 -0.88
CA GLN A 185 2.95 -21.81 -0.17
C GLN A 185 3.57 -20.44 -0.48
N ALA A 186 3.23 -19.86 -1.63
CA ALA A 186 3.81 -18.61 -2.11
C ALA A 186 2.76 -17.74 -2.81
N LEU A 187 2.46 -16.58 -2.21
CA LEU A 187 1.61 -15.53 -2.75
C LEU A 187 2.43 -14.25 -2.88
N ARG A 188 2.11 -13.40 -3.85
CA ARG A 188 2.67 -12.04 -3.94
C ARG A 188 1.69 -11.08 -4.57
N LEU A 189 1.89 -9.79 -4.33
CA LEU A 189 1.27 -8.77 -5.18
C LEU A 189 1.78 -8.91 -6.61
N LYS A 190 0.88 -8.85 -7.59
CA LYS A 190 1.26 -8.80 -9.00
C LYS A 190 2.17 -7.58 -9.20
N PRO A 191 3.40 -7.75 -9.71
CA PRO A 191 4.27 -6.64 -10.00
C PRO A 191 3.54 -5.65 -10.93
N GLN A 192 3.36 -4.41 -10.47
CA GLN A 192 2.75 -3.38 -11.29
C GLN A 192 3.80 -2.86 -12.28
N THR A 193 3.61 -3.15 -13.55
CA THR A 193 4.39 -2.51 -14.60
C THR A 193 3.81 -1.11 -14.83
N ILE A 194 4.53 -0.06 -14.41
CA ILE A 194 4.16 1.31 -14.75
C ILE A 194 4.59 1.57 -16.20
N LYS A 195 3.63 1.88 -17.07
CA LYS A 195 3.95 2.39 -18.41
C LYS A 195 4.41 3.84 -18.28
N LEU A 196 5.68 4.09 -18.57
CA LEU A 196 6.26 5.42 -18.48
C LEU A 196 6.43 6.00 -19.89
N GLU A 197 5.69 7.07 -20.19
CA GLU A 197 5.85 7.84 -21.43
C GLU A 197 6.74 9.05 -21.14
N LEU A 198 8.01 8.99 -21.60
CA LEU A 198 8.98 10.08 -21.47
C LEU A 198 9.39 10.55 -22.85
N GLU A 199 9.40 11.86 -23.05
CA GLU A 199 10.08 12.51 -24.16
C GLU A 199 11.51 12.81 -23.73
N ILE A 200 12.48 12.02 -24.22
CA ILE A 200 13.91 12.20 -23.97
C ILE A 200 14.57 12.64 -25.28
N PRO A 201 15.35 13.73 -25.31
CA PRO A 201 16.14 14.11 -26.47
C PRO A 201 17.02 12.96 -26.96
N ALA A 202 17.08 12.76 -28.28
CA ALA A 202 17.90 11.72 -28.88
C ALA A 202 19.39 11.97 -28.59
N PRO A 203 20.16 10.96 -28.13
CA PRO A 203 21.59 11.11 -27.93
C PRO A 203 22.31 11.25 -29.28
N PHE A 204 23.55 11.73 -29.24
CA PHE A 204 24.43 11.78 -30.40
C PHE A 204 25.79 11.13 -30.12
N GLU A 205 26.53 10.83 -31.19
CA GLU A 205 27.92 10.36 -31.08
C GLU A 205 28.89 11.56 -31.20
N PRO A 206 29.57 11.95 -30.10
CA PRO A 206 30.53 13.04 -30.13
C PRO A 206 31.81 12.67 -30.90
N LYS A 207 32.39 13.67 -31.58
CA LYS A 207 33.67 13.57 -32.29
C LYS A 207 34.79 14.18 -31.46
N THR A 208 36.03 13.79 -31.75
CA THR A 208 37.21 14.31 -31.03
C THR A 208 37.24 15.85 -31.07
N GLY A 209 37.29 16.47 -29.89
CA GLY A 209 37.24 17.91 -29.71
C GLY A 209 35.83 18.50 -29.49
N GLU A 210 34.76 17.71 -29.62
CA GLU A 210 33.40 18.18 -29.32
C GLU A 210 33.11 18.10 -27.81
N MET A 211 32.44 19.12 -27.28
CA MET A 211 31.91 19.09 -25.92
C MET A 211 30.59 18.31 -25.90
N TYR A 212 30.39 17.53 -24.85
CA TYR A 212 29.17 16.77 -24.63
C TYR A 212 28.80 16.70 -23.15
N TRP A 213 27.51 16.52 -22.90
CA TRP A 213 26.92 16.32 -21.59
C TRP A 213 26.54 14.85 -21.38
N PHE A 214 26.69 14.36 -20.17
CA PHE A 214 26.41 12.97 -19.80
C PHE A 214 25.89 12.83 -18.36
N ILE A 215 25.24 11.71 -18.06
CA ILE A 215 24.78 11.39 -16.70
C ILE A 215 25.98 11.08 -15.82
N SER A 216 26.11 11.76 -14.68
CA SER A 216 27.25 11.63 -13.78
C SER A 216 26.81 11.50 -12.33
N PRO A 217 27.32 10.50 -11.58
CA PRO A 217 27.04 10.36 -10.15
C PRO A 217 27.88 11.32 -9.29
N PHE A 218 28.87 12.00 -9.86
CA PHE A 218 29.86 12.78 -9.10
C PHE A 218 29.36 14.16 -8.68
N PHE A 219 28.25 14.64 -9.25
CA PHE A 219 27.68 15.96 -8.97
C PHE A 219 26.23 15.86 -8.49
N SER A 220 25.83 16.77 -7.61
CA SER A 220 24.44 16.85 -7.11
C SER A 220 23.41 17.12 -8.21
N THR A 221 23.85 17.70 -9.33
CA THR A 221 23.07 17.90 -10.56
C THR A 221 22.73 16.59 -11.26
N GLY A 222 23.44 15.49 -11.00
CA GLY A 222 23.24 14.19 -11.64
C GLY A 222 23.74 14.11 -13.09
N TYR A 223 24.47 15.13 -13.55
CA TYR A 223 25.05 15.19 -14.88
C TYR A 223 26.32 16.06 -14.86
N ASP A 224 27.16 15.86 -15.86
CA ASP A 224 28.40 16.61 -16.09
C ASP A 224 28.68 16.75 -17.59
N HIS A 225 29.79 17.41 -17.94
CA HIS A 225 30.25 17.61 -19.32
C HIS A 225 31.77 17.48 -19.43
N CYS A 226 32.23 17.05 -20.60
CA CYS A 226 33.64 17.13 -20.95
C CYS A 226 33.82 17.25 -22.47
N THR A 227 35.08 17.39 -22.89
CA THR A 227 35.45 17.37 -24.31
C THR A 227 35.87 15.97 -24.72
N PHE A 228 35.26 15.44 -25.77
CA PHE A 228 35.52 14.09 -26.25
C PHE A 228 36.95 13.96 -26.78
N SER A 229 37.68 13.01 -26.22
CA SER A 229 39.07 12.67 -26.54
C SER A 229 39.21 11.25 -27.11
N ASN A 230 38.12 10.47 -27.12
CA ASN A 230 38.05 9.05 -27.51
C ASN A 230 38.90 8.14 -26.61
N ASP A 231 38.99 8.46 -25.33
CA ASP A 231 39.70 7.66 -24.34
C ASP A 231 38.77 6.65 -23.65
N ILE A 232 39.26 5.98 -22.61
CA ILE A 232 38.48 5.02 -21.83
C ILE A 232 37.40 5.73 -20.99
N ALA A 233 37.69 6.94 -20.49
CA ALA A 233 36.74 7.70 -19.69
C ALA A 233 35.53 8.12 -20.55
N ASP A 234 35.77 8.56 -21.78
CA ASP A 234 34.70 8.91 -22.72
C ASP A 234 33.77 7.73 -22.99
N LYS A 235 34.32 6.51 -23.14
CA LYS A 235 33.52 5.29 -23.32
C LYS A 235 32.63 4.98 -22.11
N LEU A 236 33.07 5.32 -20.90
CA LEU A 236 32.28 5.19 -19.68
C LEU A 236 31.19 6.26 -19.60
N HIS A 237 31.52 7.50 -19.96
CA HIS A 237 30.59 8.63 -19.90
C HIS A 237 29.42 8.48 -20.89
N ILE A 238 29.69 8.07 -22.13
CA ILE A 238 28.66 7.99 -23.17
C ILE A 238 27.80 6.71 -23.11
N GLN A 239 28.05 5.82 -22.14
CA GLN A 239 27.36 4.52 -22.04
C GLN A 239 25.82 4.64 -21.99
N TYR A 240 25.31 5.75 -21.46
CA TYR A 240 23.88 6.03 -21.36
C TYR A 240 23.39 7.08 -22.37
N GLY A 241 24.28 7.55 -23.25
CA GLY A 241 24.05 8.63 -24.19
C GLY A 241 24.91 9.86 -23.91
N ALA A 242 25.04 10.70 -24.94
CA ALA A 242 25.66 12.00 -24.87
C ALA A 242 24.72 13.04 -25.49
N TRP A 243 24.68 14.24 -24.91
CA TRP A 243 23.82 15.34 -25.35
C TRP A 243 24.62 16.59 -25.66
N ARG A 244 24.21 17.33 -26.69
CA ARG A 244 24.99 18.48 -27.18
C ARG A 244 24.83 19.68 -26.25
N LEU A 245 23.64 19.84 -25.67
CA LEU A 245 23.27 21.01 -24.88
C LEU A 245 22.98 20.63 -23.43
N GLU A 246 23.31 21.53 -22.50
CA GLU A 246 22.96 21.39 -21.09
C GLU A 246 21.44 21.29 -20.89
N GLU A 247 20.65 22.00 -21.68
CA GLU A 247 19.18 21.97 -21.61
C GLU A 247 18.59 20.61 -22.00
N GLU A 248 19.18 19.94 -22.99
CA GLU A 248 18.81 18.55 -23.34
C GLU A 248 19.13 17.62 -22.16
N MET A 249 20.31 17.80 -21.54
CA MET A 249 20.72 17.04 -20.36
C MET A 249 19.81 17.31 -19.15
N LYS A 250 19.35 18.54 -18.93
CA LYS A 250 18.38 18.87 -17.88
C LYS A 250 17.06 18.12 -18.07
N GLN A 251 16.58 18.00 -19.32
CA GLN A 251 15.39 17.20 -19.62
C GLN A 251 15.62 15.72 -19.31
N VAL A 252 16.77 15.17 -19.72
CA VAL A 252 17.14 13.78 -19.40
C VAL A 252 17.22 13.54 -17.90
N ALA A 253 17.89 14.43 -17.15
CA ALA A 253 18.01 14.33 -15.71
C ALA A 253 16.65 14.45 -15.00
N ALA A 254 15.76 15.31 -15.50
CA ALA A 254 14.40 15.44 -14.98
C ALA A 254 13.57 14.17 -15.26
N ALA A 255 13.65 13.63 -16.48
CA ALA A 255 12.99 12.38 -16.87
C ALA A 255 13.49 11.20 -16.02
N TRP A 256 14.80 11.10 -15.81
CA TRP A 256 15.41 10.07 -14.96
C TRP A 256 14.98 10.20 -13.50
N ARG A 257 14.93 11.42 -12.95
CA ARG A 257 14.46 11.67 -11.58
C ARG A 257 12.98 11.37 -11.39
N LYS A 258 12.13 11.72 -12.36
CA LYS A 258 10.67 11.57 -12.28
C LYS A 258 10.22 10.12 -12.52
N GLY A 259 10.95 9.39 -13.37
CA GLY A 259 10.66 7.99 -13.70
C GLY A 259 11.53 7.01 -12.94
N ILE A 260 12.78 6.87 -13.39
CA ILE A 260 13.67 5.76 -13.03
C ILE A 260 14.14 5.84 -11.57
N LYS A 261 14.46 7.02 -11.05
CA LYS A 261 14.90 7.17 -9.65
C LYS A 261 13.77 6.89 -8.65
N VAL A 262 12.53 7.23 -9.00
CA VAL A 262 11.36 6.89 -8.16
C VAL A 262 11.18 5.37 -8.12
N LEU A 263 11.36 4.68 -9.24
CA LEU A 263 11.25 3.22 -9.32
C LEU A 263 12.39 2.47 -8.61
N ASN A 264 13.62 2.99 -8.66
CA ASN A 264 14.78 2.33 -8.05
C ASN A 264 14.90 2.54 -6.54
N ASN A 265 14.18 3.52 -5.98
CA ASN A 265 14.15 3.83 -4.55
C ASN A 265 12.78 3.55 -3.90
N ALA A 266 11.84 2.95 -4.64
CA ALA A 266 10.56 2.45 -4.15
C ALA A 266 10.60 0.93 -4.01
#